data_AF-U9TW62-F1
#
_entry.id   AF-U9TW62-F1
#
_cell.length_a   1.000
_cell.length_b   1.000
_cell.length_c   1.000
_cell.angle_alpha   90.00
_cell.angle_beta   90.00
_cell.angle_gamma   90.00
#
_symmetry.space_group_name_H-M   'P 1'
#
loop_
_entity.id
_entity.type
_entity.pdbx_description
1 polymer ?
#
loop_
_entity_poly.entity_id
_entity_poly.type
_entity_poly.pdbx_seq_one_letter_code
_entity_poly.pdbx_strand_id
1 'polypeptide(L)'
;MDCKWYINLSKPESNNFVCITFIQSEHNHELLADNIRFAAKFQRFDQSVMKEIECAVIYERYDAYTIRNLLQPLFPNQIFFTQDISNAIQKIKREKQISGSDASVLLKFLLKQQKEEPMMFVQPLINVDSNRLCGIF
;
A
#
# COMPACT_ATOMS: atom_id res chain seq x y z
N MET A 1 -17.16 -5.40 21.06
CA MET A 1 -17.79 -4.06 21.14
C MET A 1 -18.78 -4.04 20.01
N ASP A 2 -20.03 -4.37 20.28
CA ASP A 2 -21.00 -4.63 19.22
C ASP A 2 -21.88 -3.39 19.07
N CYS A 3 -21.45 -2.49 18.20
CA CYS A 3 -22.23 -1.31 17.84
C CYS A 3 -23.44 -1.75 17.01
N LYS A 4 -24.62 -1.25 17.36
CA LYS A 4 -25.87 -1.56 16.66
C LYS A 4 -26.00 -0.79 15.34
N TRP A 5 -25.11 0.14 15.05
CA TRP A 5 -25.18 0.93 13.83
C TRP A 5 -24.94 0.06 12.60
N TYR A 6 -25.86 0.12 11.63
CA TYR A 6 -25.68 -0.47 10.32
C TYR A 6 -26.56 0.20 9.28
N ILE A 7 -26.20 0.01 8.01
CA ILE A 7 -26.96 0.49 6.86
C ILE A 7 -27.16 -0.67 5.89
N ASN A 8 -28.40 -0.84 5.42
CA ASN A 8 -28.71 -1.78 4.35
C ASN A 8 -28.79 -1.02 3.03
N LEU A 9 -28.07 -1.53 2.05
CA LEU A 9 -28.03 -1.03 0.68
C LEU A 9 -28.60 -2.09 -0.25
N SER A 10 -29.40 -1.68 -1.22
CA SER A 10 -29.86 -2.56 -2.29
C SER A 10 -29.58 -1.92 -3.65
N LYS A 11 -29.32 -2.75 -4.66
CA LYS A 11 -29.28 -2.33 -6.05
C LYS A 11 -30.34 -3.13 -6.82
N PRO A 12 -31.56 -2.61 -6.96
CA PRO A 12 -32.61 -3.30 -7.70
C PRO A 12 -32.22 -3.47 -9.16
N GLU A 13 -32.53 -4.60 -9.79
CA GLU A 13 -32.24 -4.82 -11.21
C GLU A 13 -32.94 -3.81 -12.14
N SER A 14 -34.06 -3.26 -11.68
CA SER A 14 -34.85 -2.25 -12.40
C SER A 14 -34.24 -0.85 -12.39
N ASN A 15 -33.16 -0.61 -11.63
CA ASN A 15 -32.55 0.70 -11.54
C ASN A 15 -31.02 0.62 -11.45
N ASN A 16 -30.32 1.54 -12.11
CA ASN A 16 -28.86 1.56 -12.10
C ASN A 16 -28.25 2.19 -10.84
N PHE A 17 -29.08 2.67 -9.91
CA PHE A 17 -28.64 3.30 -8.67
C PHE A 17 -28.69 2.35 -7.47
N VAL A 18 -27.75 2.54 -6.54
CA VAL A 18 -27.78 1.93 -5.21
C VAL A 18 -28.70 2.75 -4.33
N CYS A 19 -29.67 2.10 -3.71
CA CYS A 19 -30.63 2.71 -2.80
C CYS A 19 -30.34 2.28 -1.36
N ILE A 20 -30.59 3.18 -0.42
CA ILE A 20 -30.59 2.85 1.00
C ILE A 20 -31.97 2.30 1.34
N THR A 21 -32.04 1.08 1.86
CA THR A 21 -33.32 0.45 2.25
C THR A 21 -33.60 0.60 3.73
N PHE A 22 -32.56 0.66 4.56
CA PHE A 22 -32.70 0.78 6.01
C PHE A 22 -31.45 1.38 6.65
N ILE A 23 -31.63 2.17 7.70
CA ILE A 23 -30.54 2.74 8.52
C ILE A 23 -30.89 2.49 10.00
N GLN A 24 -30.02 1.78 10.72
CA GLN A 24 -29.97 1.82 12.18
C GLN A 24 -28.93 2.84 12.60
N SER A 25 -29.37 4.00 13.09
CA SER A 25 -28.50 5.14 13.41
C SER A 25 -28.02 5.18 14.87
N GLU A 26 -28.45 4.23 15.71
CA GLU A 26 -28.04 4.20 17.11
C GLU A 26 -26.60 3.72 17.27
N HIS A 27 -25.80 4.55 17.93
CA HIS A 27 -24.46 4.22 18.37
C HIS A 27 -24.46 3.97 19.88
N ASN A 28 -23.66 3.00 20.32
CA ASN A 28 -23.41 2.74 21.75
C ASN A 28 -22.05 3.29 22.21
N HIS A 29 -21.45 4.17 21.42
CA HIS A 29 -20.19 4.84 21.69
C HIS A 29 -20.26 6.27 21.16
N GLU A 30 -19.39 7.14 21.68
CA GLU A 30 -19.25 8.50 21.18
C GLU A 30 -18.77 8.50 19.72
N LEU A 31 -19.35 9.37 18.90
CA LEU A 31 -18.87 9.64 17.55
C LEU A 31 -17.87 10.78 17.60
N LEU A 32 -16.58 10.45 17.45
CA LEU A 32 -15.54 11.46 17.32
C LEU A 32 -15.68 12.12 15.95
N ALA A 33 -16.19 13.35 15.92
CA ALA A 33 -16.31 14.17 14.71
C ALA A 33 -14.94 14.62 14.14
N ASP A 34 -13.85 14.28 14.83
CA ASP A 34 -12.48 14.57 14.43
C ASP A 34 -12.03 13.68 13.25
N ASN A 35 -12.68 13.91 12.11
CA ASN A 35 -12.38 13.31 10.83
C ASN A 35 -11.01 13.73 10.29
N ILE A 36 -10.30 14.64 10.96
CA ILE A 36 -8.89 14.98 10.71
C ILE A 36 -8.06 13.69 10.63
N ARG A 37 -8.23 12.74 11.56
CA ARG A 37 -7.46 11.48 11.53
C ARG A 37 -7.68 10.64 10.25
N PHE A 38 -8.81 10.83 9.57
CA PHE A 38 -9.19 10.10 8.36
C PHE A 38 -9.18 10.96 7.09
N ALA A 39 -8.98 12.27 7.21
CA ALA A 39 -9.00 13.17 6.07
C ALA A 39 -7.76 12.91 5.21
N ALA A 40 -7.95 12.83 3.90
CA ALA A 40 -6.89 12.55 2.93
C ALA A 40 -5.68 13.50 3.04
N LYS A 41 -5.85 14.69 3.63
CA LYS A 41 -4.74 15.62 3.92
C LYS A 41 -3.77 15.10 4.98
N PHE A 42 -4.22 14.21 5.89
CA PHE A 42 -3.39 13.58 6.92
C PHE A 42 -2.90 12.17 6.54
N GLN A 43 -3.49 11.55 5.50
CA GLN A 43 -2.83 10.45 4.77
C GLN A 43 -1.60 10.92 3.99
N ARG A 44 -1.45 12.24 3.77
CA ARG A 44 -0.28 12.83 3.13
C ARG A 44 0.67 13.31 4.21
N PHE A 45 1.82 12.66 4.28
CA PHE A 45 2.94 13.14 5.06
C PHE A 45 3.36 14.54 4.59
N ASP A 46 3.75 15.37 5.55
CA ASP A 46 4.35 16.66 5.26
C ASP A 46 5.71 16.49 4.56
N GLN A 47 6.27 17.62 4.12
CA GLN A 47 7.51 17.59 3.34
C GLN A 47 8.71 17.11 4.17
N SER A 48 8.75 17.38 5.48
CA SER A 48 9.81 16.90 6.37
C SER A 48 9.80 15.38 6.49
N VAL A 49 8.63 14.78 6.76
CA VAL A 49 8.48 13.33 6.85
C VAL A 49 8.74 12.68 5.49
N MET A 50 8.23 13.24 4.39
CA MET A 50 8.47 12.71 3.05
C MET A 50 9.96 12.67 2.70
N LYS A 51 10.74 13.65 3.15
CA LYS A 51 12.20 13.69 2.94
C LYS A 51 12.91 12.55 3.66
N GLU A 52 12.54 12.26 4.90
CA GLU A 52 13.11 11.14 5.66
C GLU A 52 12.76 9.78 5.02
N ILE A 53 11.50 9.61 4.59
CA ILE A 53 11.08 8.41 3.85
C ILE A 53 11.88 8.27 2.54
N GLU A 54 12.06 9.36 1.79
CA GLU A 54 12.85 9.36 0.57
C GLU A 54 14.30 8.93 0.81
N CYS A 55 14.95 9.47 1.84
CA CYS A 55 16.31 9.08 2.21
C CYS A 55 16.40 7.57 2.52
N ALA A 56 15.50 7.05 3.35
CA ALA A 56 15.49 5.64 3.73
C ALA A 56 15.20 4.70 2.54
N VAL A 57 14.37 5.15 1.58
CA VAL A 57 14.02 4.36 0.38
C VAL A 57 15.14 4.36 -0.65
N ILE A 58 15.78 5.52 -0.90
CA ILE A 58 16.79 5.67 -1.95
C ILE A 58 18.13 5.07 -1.53
N TYR A 59 18.59 5.39 -0.32
CA TYR A 59 19.96 5.07 0.09
C TYR A 59 20.05 3.75 0.85
N GLU A 60 19.04 3.41 1.63
CA GLU A 60 19.11 2.30 2.60
C GLU A 60 18.16 1.14 2.27
N ARG A 61 17.28 1.32 1.27
CA ARG A 61 16.29 0.33 0.78
C ARG A 61 15.44 -0.30 1.90
N TYR A 62 15.14 0.48 2.94
CA TYR A 62 14.39 0.00 4.09
C TYR A 62 12.93 -0.33 3.75
N ASP A 63 12.39 -1.31 4.49
CA ASP A 63 10.98 -1.66 4.43
C ASP A 63 10.11 -0.67 5.23
N ALA A 64 8.80 -0.76 5.03
CA ALA A 64 7.85 0.15 5.67
C ALA A 64 7.87 0.07 7.20
N TYR A 65 8.20 -1.08 7.77
CA TYR A 65 8.26 -1.26 9.23
C TYR A 65 9.49 -0.56 9.83
N THR A 66 10.64 -0.73 9.18
CA THR A 66 11.89 -0.09 9.57
C THR A 66 11.77 1.43 9.45
N ILE A 67 11.22 1.92 8.34
CA ILE A 67 10.94 3.35 8.13
C ILE A 67 10.02 3.89 9.23
N ARG A 68 8.97 3.16 9.60
CA ARG A 68 8.08 3.56 10.69
C ARG A 68 8.82 3.74 12.02
N ASN A 69 9.66 2.76 12.36
CA ASN A 69 10.42 2.78 13.61
C ASN A 69 11.48 3.88 13.64
N LEU A 70 11.98 4.32 12.48
CA LEU A 70 12.85 5.49 12.34
C LEU A 70 12.07 6.80 12.49
N LEU A 71 10.88 6.89 11.90
CA LEU A 71 10.05 8.10 11.93
C LEU A 71 9.44 8.39 13.31
N GLN A 72 8.99 7.35 14.03
CA GLN A 72 8.30 7.52 15.31
C GLN A 72 9.08 8.36 16.34
N PRO A 73 10.40 8.15 16.58
CA PRO A 73 11.17 9.01 17.47
C PRO A 73 11.45 10.40 16.91
N LEU A 74 11.50 10.58 15.59
CA LEU A 74 11.73 11.89 14.94
C LEU A 74 10.48 12.78 15.02
N PHE A 75 9.29 12.17 14.97
CA PHE A 75 8.00 12.87 14.96
C PHE A 75 7.06 12.24 16.02
N PRO A 76 7.32 12.44 17.32
CA PRO A 76 6.66 11.70 18.39
C PRO A 76 5.16 11.96 18.50
N ASN A 77 4.70 13.12 18.03
CA ASN A 77 3.30 13.54 18.06
C ASN A 77 2.49 13.03 16.84
N GLN A 78 3.14 12.34 15.91
CA GLN A 78 2.51 11.82 14.70
C GLN A 78 2.34 10.30 14.79
N ILE A 79 1.19 9.82 14.32
CA ILE A 79 0.89 8.40 14.18
C ILE A 79 1.23 7.98 12.76
N PHE A 80 2.08 6.96 12.62
CA PHE A 80 2.49 6.43 11.33
C PHE A 80 1.86 5.07 11.05
N PHE A 81 0.87 5.04 10.15
CA PHE A 81 0.30 3.78 9.69
C PHE A 81 1.20 3.15 8.62
N THR A 82 1.41 1.84 8.71
CA THR A 82 2.23 1.09 7.75
C THR A 82 1.72 1.22 6.31
N GLN A 83 0.39 1.35 6.14
CA GLN A 83 -0.23 1.54 4.82
C GLN A 83 0.13 2.90 4.21
N ASP A 84 0.11 3.97 4.99
CA ASP A 84 0.47 5.31 4.53
C ASP A 84 1.96 5.38 4.17
N ILE A 85 2.83 4.75 4.98
CA ILE A 85 4.25 4.60 4.65
C ILE A 85 4.42 3.83 3.34
N SER A 86 3.71 2.70 3.18
CA SER A 86 3.78 1.91 1.94
C SER A 86 3.35 2.70 0.72
N ASN A 87 2.31 3.53 0.85
CA ASN A 87 1.86 4.43 -0.20
C ASN A 87 2.91 5.50 -0.53
N ALA A 88 3.55 6.09 0.48
CA ALA A 88 4.63 7.06 0.30
C ALA A 88 5.85 6.45 -0.40
N ILE A 89 6.26 5.24 0.00
CA ILE A 89 7.34 4.48 -0.66
C ILE A 89 7.01 4.25 -2.13
N GLN A 90 5.79 3.79 -2.44
CA GLN A 90 5.37 3.55 -3.82
C GLN A 90 5.38 4.85 -4.65
N LYS A 91 4.93 5.95 -4.06
CA LYS A 91 4.95 7.28 -4.70
C LYS A 91 6.39 7.69 -5.03
N ILE A 92 7.31 7.61 -4.06
CA ILE A 92 8.74 7.95 -4.25
C ILE A 92 9.36 7.08 -5.34
N LYS A 93 9.10 5.76 -5.32
CA LYS A 93 9.62 4.85 -6.34
C LYS A 93 9.14 5.20 -7.76
N ARG A 94 7.88 5.60 -7.91
CA ARG A 94 7.33 6.06 -9.20
C ARG A 94 7.99 7.37 -9.66
N GLU A 95 8.10 8.35 -8.77
CA GLU A 95 8.67 9.67 -9.09
C GLU A 95 10.15 9.61 -9.42
N LYS A 96 10.92 8.78 -8.71
CA LYS A 96 12.35 8.58 -8.91
C LYS A 96 12.69 7.53 -9.96
N GLN A 97 11.68 6.95 -10.60
CA GLN A 97 11.83 5.87 -11.58
C GLN A 97 12.67 4.69 -11.05
N ILE A 98 12.60 4.43 -9.75
CA ILE A 98 13.25 3.28 -9.12
C ILE A 98 12.48 2.05 -9.57
N SER A 99 12.93 1.49 -10.70
CA SER A 99 12.24 0.42 -11.40
C SER A 99 12.89 -0.93 -11.07
N GLY A 100 12.02 -1.84 -10.64
CA GLY A 100 12.37 -3.23 -10.39
C GLY A 100 12.89 -3.52 -8.99
N SER A 101 12.37 -4.57 -8.37
CA SER A 101 13.03 -5.22 -7.22
C SER A 101 14.27 -5.97 -7.70
N ASP A 102 15.19 -6.29 -6.79
CA ASP A 102 16.36 -7.14 -7.11
C ASP A 102 15.92 -8.46 -7.77
N ALA A 103 14.79 -9.02 -7.35
CA ALA A 103 14.18 -10.21 -7.98
C ALA A 103 13.77 -9.96 -9.45
N SER A 104 13.24 -8.79 -9.79
CA SER A 104 12.88 -8.47 -11.17
C SER A 104 14.11 -8.20 -12.06
N VAL A 105 15.18 -7.66 -11.48
CA VAL A 105 16.46 -7.47 -12.18
C VAL A 105 17.10 -8.83 -12.45
N LEU A 106 17.13 -9.70 -11.44
CA LEU A 106 17.61 -11.07 -11.58
C LEU A 106 16.80 -11.84 -12.63
N LEU A 107 15.46 -11.76 -12.59
CA LEU A 107 14.63 -12.44 -13.58
C LEU A 107 14.93 -11.95 -15.00
N LYS A 108 15.06 -10.64 -15.21
CA LYS A 108 15.44 -10.09 -16.52
C LYS A 108 16.80 -10.60 -17.00
N PHE A 109 17.77 -10.70 -16.08
CA PHE A 109 19.09 -11.25 -16.37
C PHE A 109 19.01 -12.73 -16.77
N LEU A 110 18.30 -13.56 -16.00
CA LEU A 110 18.15 -14.99 -16.27
C LEU A 110 17.43 -15.26 -17.59
N LEU A 111 16.35 -14.52 -17.88
CA LEU A 111 15.64 -14.63 -19.17
C LEU A 111 16.52 -14.18 -20.36
N LYS A 112 17.49 -13.29 -20.14
CA LYS A 112 18.46 -12.92 -21.18
C LYS A 112 19.45 -14.06 -21.42
N GLN A 113 20.01 -14.64 -20.36
CA GLN A 113 20.92 -15.79 -20.44
C GLN A 113 20.26 -16.99 -21.15
N GLN A 114 18.99 -17.30 -20.84
CA GLN A 114 18.24 -18.37 -21.52
C GLN A 114 18.13 -18.18 -23.04
N LYS A 115 18.12 -16.94 -23.54
CA LYS A 115 18.12 -16.67 -25.00
C LYS A 115 19.49 -16.94 -25.63
N GLU A 116 20.56 -16.78 -24.87
CA GLU A 116 21.94 -16.95 -25.32
C GLU A 116 22.40 -18.40 -25.19
N GLU A 117 21.87 -19.14 -24.21
CA GLU A 117 22.19 -20.55 -23.94
C GLU A 117 20.93 -21.44 -24.03
N PRO A 118 20.75 -22.21 -25.13
CA PRO A 118 19.55 -23.03 -25.35
C PRO A 118 19.32 -24.13 -24.30
N MET A 119 20.36 -24.51 -23.55
CA MET A 119 20.30 -25.52 -22.49
C MET A 119 19.84 -24.95 -21.13
N MET A 120 19.83 -23.62 -20.99
CA MET A 120 19.38 -22.98 -19.76
C MET A 120 17.86 -22.87 -19.77
N PHE A 121 17.21 -23.34 -18.71
CA PHE A 121 15.77 -23.23 -18.53
C PHE A 121 15.46 -22.34 -17.32
N VAL A 122 14.67 -21.29 -17.52
CA VAL A 122 14.25 -20.35 -16.48
C VAL A 122 12.73 -20.24 -16.53
N GLN A 123 12.05 -20.65 -15.47
CA GLN A 123 10.60 -20.60 -15.34
C GLN A 123 10.19 -19.71 -14.17
N PRO A 124 9.73 -18.47 -14.42
CA PRO A 124 9.16 -17.64 -13.38
C PRO A 124 7.78 -18.17 -12.96
N LEU A 125 7.57 -18.31 -11.65
CA LEU A 125 6.26 -18.56 -11.07
C LEU A 125 5.59 -17.22 -10.75
N ILE A 126 4.59 -16.83 -11.53
CA ILE A 126 3.82 -15.60 -11.32
C ILE A 126 2.45 -15.97 -10.75
N ASN A 127 2.07 -15.36 -9.62
CA ASN A 127 0.71 -15.47 -9.11
C ASN A 127 -0.25 -14.69 -10.01
N VAL A 128 -1.25 -15.39 -10.55
CA VAL A 128 -2.16 -14.88 -11.59
C VAL A 128 -3.07 -13.76 -11.07
N ASP A 129 -3.44 -13.80 -9.78
CA ASP A 129 -4.36 -12.83 -9.17
C ASP A 129 -3.68 -11.50 -8.82
N SER A 130 -2.40 -11.56 -8.45
CA SER A 130 -1.65 -10.41 -7.94
C SER A 130 -0.56 -9.90 -8.89
N ASN A 131 -0.29 -10.60 -9.99
CA ASN A 131 0.84 -10.35 -10.89
C ASN A 131 2.20 -10.27 -10.17
N ARG A 132 2.34 -10.97 -9.04
CA ARG A 132 3.57 -11.00 -8.25
C ARG A 132 4.41 -12.20 -8.62
N LEU A 133 5.74 -12.00 -8.70
CA LEU A 133 6.71 -13.08 -8.83
C LEU A 133 6.83 -13.82 -7.49
N CYS A 134 6.52 -15.11 -7.49
CA CYS A 134 6.52 -15.99 -6.32
C CYS A 134 7.72 -16.94 -6.27
N GLY A 135 8.38 -17.20 -7.40
CA GLY A 135 9.54 -18.08 -7.50
C GLY A 135 10.18 -18.05 -8.88
N ILE A 136 11.40 -18.60 -8.99
CA ILE A 136 12.13 -18.82 -10.24
C ILE A 136 12.69 -20.24 -10.16
N PHE A 137 12.39 -21.08 -11.14
CA PHE A 137 12.86 -22.47 -11.25
C PHE A 137 13.71 -22.68 -12.49
#